data_AF-A0A6G3SGQ3-F1
#
_entry.id   AF-A0A6G3SGQ3-F1
#
_cell.length_a   1.000
_cell.length_b   1.000
_cell.length_c   1.000
_cell.angle_alpha   90.00
_cell.angle_beta   90.00
_cell.angle_gamma   90.00
#
_symmetry.space_group_name_H-M   'P 1'
#
loop_
_entity.id
_entity.type
_entity.pdbx_description
1 polymer ?
#
loop_
_entity_poly.entity_id
_entity_poly.type
_entity_poly.pdbx_seq_one_letter_code
_entity_poly.pdbx_strand_id
1 'polypeptide(L)'
;MTGPLLLGVRHHGPGSARAVRRALEAAGPRVVLIEGPPEADGLVPLAADEDMRPPVALLAHVVDEPGKSAFWPFAEFSPEWVAVRWALEHATPVRFIDLPAAHSLAIAQAEEAEDAQEEVRVDPLRVLAETAGYDDAERWWEDVVEHREGDAFTALGEAMGALRESYGDGGHGRDLVREAHMRLQLRGAQKEFGHGEEVAVVCGAWHVPALRHRTTVAADRALLKGLPKAKVDLTWVPWTHRRLARASGYGAGIESPGWYGHLFGAPDRPVERWLTKVAGLLREEDRIVSSAHVIEAVRLAEALAVMRGRPLAGLTETIDAVRAVLCEGSDVPLSLIHDKLVVGDVLGEVPESAPAVPLQRDLTRQQRTLRLKPAAQEREVDLDLRGDTDAARSRLLHRLRLLGIAWGEPARSARGSTGTFRETWRLRWEPELSVRVAEAGVWGTTVLAAASAKAESDAIGARALAEVTALAEHCLLAGLSDALPVVMRVLADRAALDTDVGHLAQALPALVRALRYGDVRGTDTSALAGVATGLAERIFVGLPPACAGLDADAAGEMRGHVDA
;
A
#
# COMPACT_ATOMS: atom_id res chain seq x y z
N MET A 1 -38.28 -23.01 4.16
CA MET A 1 -37.91 -21.59 4.01
C MET A 1 -36.49 -21.58 3.49
N THR A 2 -36.26 -20.97 2.33
CA THR A 2 -34.93 -20.76 1.77
C THR A 2 -34.10 -19.94 2.75
N GLY A 3 -32.81 -20.25 2.86
CA GLY A 3 -31.87 -19.51 3.73
C GLY A 3 -31.49 -18.15 3.13
N PRO A 4 -30.66 -17.35 3.81
CA PRO A 4 -30.09 -16.13 3.23
C PRO A 4 -29.30 -16.47 1.95
N LEU A 5 -29.23 -15.50 1.04
CA LEU A 5 -28.42 -15.61 -0.17
C LEU A 5 -26.95 -15.46 0.22
N LEU A 6 -26.20 -16.57 0.25
CA LEU A 6 -24.78 -16.58 0.61
C LEU A 6 -23.92 -16.65 -0.65
N LEU A 7 -23.23 -15.54 -0.95
CA LEU A 7 -22.37 -15.36 -2.11
C LEU A 7 -20.92 -15.50 -1.66
N GLY A 8 -20.44 -16.76 -1.63
CA GLY A 8 -19.06 -17.10 -1.28
C GLY A 8 -18.09 -16.79 -2.41
N VAL A 9 -17.17 -15.86 -2.18
CA VAL A 9 -16.26 -15.36 -3.21
C VAL A 9 -14.80 -15.61 -2.85
N ARG A 10 -13.92 -15.48 -3.85
CA ARG A 10 -12.55 -15.07 -3.63
C ARG A 10 -12.47 -13.56 -3.82
N HIS A 11 -11.75 -12.88 -2.94
CA HIS A 11 -11.51 -11.45 -3.08
C HIS A 11 -10.84 -11.16 -4.43
N HIS A 12 -11.20 -10.04 -5.05
CA HIS A 12 -10.54 -9.55 -6.27
C HIS A 12 -10.65 -10.46 -7.53
N GLY A 13 -11.77 -11.17 -7.71
CA GLY A 13 -12.05 -11.98 -8.91
C GLY A 13 -13.05 -11.33 -9.89
N PRO A 14 -12.72 -11.09 -11.17
CA PRO A 14 -13.58 -10.37 -12.12
C PRO A 14 -14.89 -11.10 -12.50
N GLY A 15 -14.82 -12.39 -12.78
CA GLY A 15 -15.94 -13.30 -12.95
C GLY A 15 -16.77 -13.47 -11.67
N SER A 16 -16.11 -13.59 -10.51
CA SER A 16 -16.78 -13.59 -9.21
C SER A 16 -17.58 -12.30 -8.99
N ALA A 17 -17.01 -11.14 -9.34
CA ALA A 17 -17.65 -9.84 -9.20
C ALA A 17 -18.87 -9.69 -10.14
N ARG A 18 -18.75 -10.16 -11.39
CA ARG A 18 -19.89 -10.25 -12.31
C ARG A 18 -20.98 -11.19 -11.80
N ALA A 19 -20.61 -12.34 -11.24
CA ALA A 19 -21.55 -13.29 -10.67
C ALA A 19 -22.30 -12.70 -9.47
N VAL A 20 -21.62 -11.96 -8.58
CA VAL A 20 -22.25 -11.26 -7.46
C VAL A 20 -23.25 -10.22 -7.96
N ARG A 21 -22.88 -9.36 -8.92
CA ARG A 21 -23.84 -8.40 -9.50
C ARG A 21 -25.07 -9.12 -10.06
N ARG A 22 -24.89 -10.17 -10.88
CA ARG A 22 -26.02 -10.93 -11.44
C ARG A 22 -26.91 -11.56 -10.36
N ALA A 23 -26.32 -12.11 -9.30
CA ALA A 23 -27.08 -12.72 -8.21
C ALA A 23 -27.90 -11.67 -7.43
N LEU A 24 -27.33 -10.49 -7.17
CA LEU A 24 -28.03 -9.39 -6.51
C LEU A 24 -29.16 -8.83 -7.38
N GLU A 25 -28.93 -8.64 -8.68
CA GLU A 25 -29.98 -8.22 -9.64
C GLU A 25 -31.14 -9.22 -9.71
N ALA A 26 -30.84 -10.53 -9.69
CA ALA A 26 -31.85 -11.57 -9.77
C ALA A 26 -32.67 -11.71 -8.47
N ALA A 27 -32.01 -11.58 -7.31
CA ALA A 27 -32.65 -11.79 -6.02
C ALA A 27 -33.35 -10.54 -5.47
N GLY A 28 -32.84 -9.34 -5.77
CA GLY A 28 -33.35 -8.07 -5.23
C GLY A 28 -33.43 -8.05 -3.69
N PRO A 29 -32.34 -8.35 -2.96
CA PRO A 29 -32.36 -8.43 -1.50
C PRO A 29 -32.71 -7.07 -0.88
N ARG A 30 -33.30 -7.10 0.32
CA ARG A 30 -33.63 -5.91 1.11
C ARG A 30 -32.45 -5.34 1.88
N VAL A 31 -31.36 -6.10 2.00
CA VAL A 31 -30.09 -5.69 2.61
C VAL A 31 -28.94 -6.55 2.07
N VAL A 32 -27.78 -5.93 1.88
CA VAL A 32 -26.54 -6.60 1.51
C VAL A 32 -25.55 -6.54 2.68
N LEU A 33 -25.07 -7.69 3.13
CA LEU A 33 -24.08 -7.81 4.19
C LEU A 33 -22.73 -8.16 3.56
N ILE A 34 -21.66 -7.49 3.96
CA ILE A 34 -20.34 -7.62 3.34
C ILE A 34 -19.30 -7.97 4.40
N GLU A 35 -18.39 -8.87 4.07
CA GLU A 35 -17.20 -9.11 4.89
C GLU A 35 -16.31 -7.86 4.92
N GLY A 36 -16.17 -7.30 6.12
CA GLY A 36 -15.37 -6.12 6.40
C GLY A 36 -15.72 -5.57 7.79
N PRO A 37 -14.96 -4.59 8.30
CA PRO A 37 -15.15 -4.06 9.64
C PRO A 37 -16.41 -3.17 9.73
N PRO A 38 -17.35 -3.39 10.67
CA PRO A 38 -18.57 -2.60 10.84
C PRO A 38 -18.32 -1.11 11.09
N GLU A 39 -17.14 -0.73 11.59
CA GLU A 39 -16.77 0.68 11.74
C GLU A 39 -16.74 1.44 10.39
N ALA A 40 -16.62 0.73 9.26
CA ALA A 40 -16.62 1.32 7.92
C ALA A 40 -18.01 1.63 7.36
N ASP A 41 -19.11 1.23 8.02
CA ASP A 41 -20.48 1.47 7.55
C ASP A 41 -20.75 2.95 7.23
N GLY A 42 -20.23 3.85 8.06
CA GLY A 42 -20.36 5.31 7.86
C GLY A 42 -19.59 5.86 6.65
N LEU A 43 -18.64 5.10 6.11
CA LEU A 43 -17.82 5.48 4.96
C LEU A 43 -18.36 4.93 3.64
N VAL A 44 -19.32 4.00 3.69
CA VAL A 44 -19.90 3.38 2.50
C VAL A 44 -20.48 4.39 1.51
N PRO A 45 -21.19 5.47 1.92
CA PRO A 45 -21.73 6.44 0.96
C PRO A 45 -20.67 7.09 0.05
N LEU A 46 -19.41 7.19 0.51
CA LEU A 46 -18.31 7.74 -0.30
C LEU A 46 -17.96 6.84 -1.49
N ALA A 47 -18.31 5.55 -1.43
CA ALA A 47 -18.11 4.65 -2.55
C ALA A 47 -18.98 5.02 -3.77
N ALA A 48 -20.02 5.85 -3.61
CA ALA A 48 -20.84 6.38 -4.71
C ALA A 48 -20.25 7.63 -5.39
N ASP A 49 -19.27 8.28 -4.77
CA ASP A 49 -18.66 9.53 -5.27
C ASP A 49 -17.94 9.31 -6.61
N GLU A 50 -17.99 10.28 -7.53
CA GLU A 50 -17.38 10.19 -8.87
C GLU A 50 -15.85 10.23 -8.82
N ASP A 51 -15.29 10.86 -7.78
CA ASP A 51 -13.84 10.94 -7.55
C ASP A 51 -13.32 9.69 -6.80
N MET A 52 -14.19 8.79 -6.36
CA MET A 52 -13.81 7.51 -5.76
C MET A 52 -13.48 6.48 -6.85
N ARG A 53 -12.19 6.26 -7.10
CA ARG A 53 -11.69 5.36 -8.15
C ARG A 53 -10.79 4.28 -7.56
N PRO A 54 -11.23 3.01 -7.52
CA PRO A 54 -10.37 1.92 -7.10
C PRO A 54 -9.11 1.78 -7.98
N PRO A 55 -8.01 1.19 -7.46
CA PRO A 55 -7.92 0.49 -6.19
C PRO A 55 -7.85 1.43 -4.98
N VAL A 56 -8.69 1.18 -3.97
CA VAL A 56 -8.75 1.93 -2.71
C VAL A 56 -8.73 0.94 -1.55
N ALA A 57 -8.42 1.38 -0.34
CA ALA A 57 -8.49 0.53 0.84
C ALA A 57 -9.18 1.25 1.99
N LEU A 58 -9.94 0.49 2.80
CA LEU A 58 -10.27 0.94 4.15
C LEU A 58 -8.99 0.83 4.99
N LEU A 59 -8.52 1.93 5.52
CA LEU A 59 -7.45 2.00 6.52
C LEU A 59 -8.12 2.10 7.89
N ALA A 60 -7.92 1.11 8.75
CA ALA A 60 -8.18 1.24 10.18
C ALA A 60 -6.86 1.44 10.92
N HIS A 61 -6.82 2.36 11.88
CA HIS A 61 -5.67 2.52 12.76
C HIS A 61 -6.10 2.77 14.20
N VAL A 62 -5.24 2.42 15.15
CA VAL A 62 -5.43 2.78 16.55
C VAL A 62 -5.26 4.30 16.70
N VAL A 63 -6.19 4.96 17.39
CA VAL A 63 -6.23 6.43 17.48
C VAL A 63 -4.97 7.00 18.13
N ASP A 64 -4.48 6.36 19.20
CA ASP A 64 -3.33 6.84 19.96
C ASP A 64 -1.99 6.28 19.43
N GLU A 65 -2.02 5.29 18.54
CA GLU A 65 -0.85 4.66 17.93
C GLU A 65 -1.11 4.34 16.45
N PRO A 66 -1.12 5.34 15.54
CA PRO A 66 -1.52 5.15 14.14
C PRO A 66 -0.72 4.12 13.35
N GLY A 67 0.52 3.83 13.77
CA GLY A 67 1.35 2.76 13.18
C GLY A 67 0.76 1.36 13.35
N LYS A 68 -0.12 1.16 14.33
CA LYS A 68 -0.95 -0.05 14.46
C LYS A 68 -2.16 0.09 13.56
N SER A 69 -2.03 -0.42 12.33
CA SER A 69 -3.04 -0.27 11.29
C SER A 69 -3.30 -1.56 10.52
N ALA A 70 -4.48 -1.66 9.91
CA ALA A 70 -4.86 -2.72 8.99
C ALA A 70 -5.55 -2.13 7.76
N PHE A 71 -5.44 -2.85 6.64
CA PHE A 71 -6.00 -2.45 5.36
C PHE A 71 -6.97 -3.51 4.84
N TRP A 72 -8.11 -3.07 4.32
CA TRP A 72 -9.02 -3.89 3.52
C TRP A 72 -9.06 -3.31 2.11
N PRO A 73 -8.26 -3.84 1.18
CA PRO A 73 -8.19 -3.30 -0.17
C PRO A 73 -9.42 -3.69 -1.00
N PHE A 74 -9.77 -2.83 -1.94
CA PHE A 74 -10.83 -3.00 -2.92
C PHE A 74 -10.33 -2.53 -4.28
N ALA A 75 -10.72 -3.25 -5.32
CA ALA A 75 -10.53 -2.95 -6.73
C ALA A 75 -11.89 -2.97 -7.44
N GLU A 76 -11.99 -2.42 -8.64
CA GLU A 76 -13.25 -2.40 -9.42
C GLU A 76 -13.83 -3.80 -9.65
N PHE A 77 -12.95 -4.79 -9.73
CA PHE A 77 -13.26 -6.21 -9.92
C PHE A 77 -13.32 -6.99 -8.60
N SER A 78 -13.46 -6.31 -7.46
CA SER A 78 -13.70 -6.98 -6.17
C SER A 78 -15.19 -7.23 -6.02
N PRO A 79 -15.62 -8.48 -5.74
CA PRO A 79 -17.04 -8.79 -5.58
C PRO A 79 -17.72 -7.96 -4.49
N GLU A 80 -17.00 -7.66 -3.40
CA GLU A 80 -17.44 -6.81 -2.30
C GLU A 80 -17.63 -5.36 -2.74
N TRP A 81 -16.70 -4.82 -3.54
CA TRP A 81 -16.81 -3.48 -4.11
C TRP A 81 -18.03 -3.37 -5.03
N VAL A 82 -18.22 -4.39 -5.89
CA VAL A 82 -19.39 -4.46 -6.77
C VAL A 82 -20.69 -4.57 -5.98
N ALA A 83 -20.71 -5.31 -4.87
CA ALA A 83 -21.86 -5.41 -3.98
C ALA A 83 -22.19 -4.07 -3.30
N VAL A 84 -21.18 -3.35 -2.81
CA VAL A 84 -21.34 -1.98 -2.28
C VAL A 84 -21.94 -1.05 -3.33
N ARG A 85 -21.34 -1.00 -4.52
CA ARG A 85 -21.80 -0.15 -5.62
C ARG A 85 -23.22 -0.48 -6.06
N TRP A 86 -23.54 -1.77 -6.21
CA TRP A 86 -24.89 -2.23 -6.53
C TRP A 86 -25.90 -1.79 -5.47
N ALA A 87 -25.58 -1.96 -4.19
CA ALA A 87 -26.49 -1.58 -3.10
C ALA A 87 -26.76 -0.07 -3.08
N LEU A 88 -25.72 0.76 -3.29
CA LEU A 88 -25.85 2.21 -3.37
C LEU A 88 -26.66 2.65 -4.60
N GLU A 89 -26.43 2.03 -5.77
CA GLU A 89 -27.20 2.26 -7.01
C GLU A 89 -28.69 1.96 -6.83
N HIS A 90 -29.03 0.97 -6.00
CA HIS A 90 -30.41 0.52 -5.74
C HIS A 90 -31.01 1.07 -4.45
N ALA A 91 -30.32 2.00 -3.76
CA ALA A 91 -30.70 2.50 -2.44
C ALA A 91 -31.00 1.38 -1.41
N THR A 92 -30.32 0.24 -1.56
CA THR A 92 -30.45 -0.91 -0.66
C THR A 92 -29.45 -0.74 0.50
N PRO A 93 -29.89 -0.94 1.76
CA PRO A 93 -28.99 -0.93 2.90
C PRO A 93 -27.83 -1.91 2.73
N VAL A 94 -26.63 -1.45 3.07
CA VAL A 94 -25.40 -2.26 3.05
C VAL A 94 -24.70 -2.13 4.39
N ARG A 95 -24.21 -3.24 4.95
CA ARG A 95 -23.51 -3.28 6.23
C ARG A 95 -22.33 -4.23 6.19
N PHE A 96 -21.25 -3.83 6.82
CA PHE A 96 -20.11 -4.69 7.10
C PHE A 96 -20.38 -5.57 8.33
N ILE A 97 -20.03 -6.86 8.25
CA ILE A 97 -20.43 -7.86 9.26
C ILE A 97 -19.29 -8.67 9.86
N ASP A 98 -18.04 -8.39 9.49
CA ASP A 98 -16.88 -9.10 10.06
C ASP A 98 -16.58 -8.60 11.48
N LEU A 99 -15.60 -9.22 12.14
CA LEU A 99 -15.13 -8.80 13.44
C LEU A 99 -14.71 -7.32 13.42
N PRO A 100 -15.17 -6.49 14.39
CA PRO A 100 -14.78 -5.09 14.49
C PRO A 100 -13.27 -4.90 14.46
N ALA A 101 -12.80 -3.90 13.72
CA ALA A 101 -11.38 -3.57 13.63
C ALA A 101 -10.78 -3.27 15.01
N ALA A 102 -11.59 -2.74 15.93
CA ALA A 102 -11.25 -2.53 17.32
C ALA A 102 -10.76 -3.79 18.05
N HIS A 103 -11.30 -4.96 17.70
CA HIS A 103 -10.89 -6.24 18.27
C HIS A 103 -9.74 -6.84 17.46
N SER A 104 -9.83 -6.83 16.13
CA SER A 104 -8.81 -7.40 15.24
C SER A 104 -7.42 -6.79 15.48
N LEU A 105 -7.33 -5.45 15.60
CA LEU A 105 -6.07 -4.76 15.87
C LEU A 105 -5.53 -5.02 17.29
N ALA A 106 -6.42 -5.14 18.28
CA ALA A 106 -6.03 -5.41 19.66
C ALA A 106 -5.54 -6.85 19.87
N ILE A 107 -6.14 -7.82 19.16
CA ILE A 107 -5.71 -9.22 19.16
C ILE A 107 -4.35 -9.37 18.48
N ALA A 108 -4.16 -8.73 17.31
CA ALA A 108 -2.87 -8.75 16.62
C ALA A 108 -1.73 -8.24 17.51
N GLN A 109 -1.97 -7.19 18.30
CA GLN A 109 -1.00 -6.69 19.27
C GLN A 109 -0.67 -7.70 20.38
N ALA A 110 -1.66 -8.44 20.88
CA ALA A 110 -1.45 -9.43 21.93
C ALA A 110 -0.62 -10.61 21.42
N GLU A 111 -0.84 -11.02 20.16
CA GLU A 111 -0.11 -12.11 19.52
C GLU A 111 1.31 -11.71 19.08
N GLU A 112 1.55 -10.47 18.65
CA GLU A 112 2.93 -9.98 18.38
C GLU A 112 3.80 -9.97 19.65
N ALA A 113 3.20 -9.88 20.84
CA ALA A 113 3.90 -9.93 22.12
C ALA A 113 4.17 -11.36 22.62
N GLU A 114 3.49 -12.36 22.07
CA GLU A 114 3.59 -13.78 22.41
C GLU A 114 4.08 -14.52 21.17
N ASP A 115 5.41 -14.56 20.93
CA ASP A 115 6.09 -15.23 19.78
C ASP A 115 5.25 -16.38 19.19
N ALA A 116 4.55 -16.09 18.09
CA ALA A 116 3.55 -16.98 17.54
C ALA A 116 4.23 -18.18 16.86
N GLN A 117 4.01 -19.37 17.42
CA GLN A 117 4.27 -20.63 16.74
C GLN A 117 3.49 -20.63 15.42
N GLU A 118 4.19 -20.71 14.29
CA GLU A 118 3.58 -20.82 12.96
C GLU A 118 2.79 -22.14 12.87
N GLU A 119 1.51 -22.10 13.22
CA GLU A 119 0.59 -23.18 12.85
C GLU A 119 0.46 -23.21 11.32
N VAL A 120 0.69 -24.39 10.75
CA VAL A 120 0.56 -24.63 9.31
C VAL A 120 -0.91 -24.47 8.92
N ARG A 121 -1.25 -23.31 8.33
CA ARG A 121 -2.59 -23.04 7.81
C ARG A 121 -2.82 -23.80 6.51
N VAL A 122 -4.00 -24.43 6.40
CA VAL A 122 -4.42 -25.08 5.15
C VAL A 122 -4.83 -23.99 4.16
N ASP A 123 -4.29 -24.03 2.95
CA ASP A 123 -4.79 -23.22 1.83
C ASP A 123 -5.93 -23.99 1.14
N PRO A 124 -7.20 -23.58 1.31
CA PRO A 124 -8.34 -24.32 0.78
C PRO A 124 -8.33 -24.39 -0.74
N LEU A 125 -7.89 -23.32 -1.42
CA LEU A 125 -7.90 -23.26 -2.88
C LEU A 125 -6.85 -24.20 -3.47
N ARG A 126 -5.67 -24.25 -2.84
CA ARG A 126 -4.62 -25.20 -3.24
C ARG A 126 -5.05 -26.65 -3.09
N VAL A 127 -5.71 -27.01 -1.98
CA VAL A 127 -6.20 -28.39 -1.79
C VAL A 127 -7.25 -28.76 -2.85
N LEU A 128 -8.18 -27.85 -3.18
CA LEU A 128 -9.17 -28.09 -4.24
C LEU A 128 -8.51 -28.24 -5.62
N ALA A 129 -7.53 -27.39 -5.92
CA ALA A 129 -6.78 -27.45 -7.16
C ALA A 129 -6.02 -28.79 -7.31
N GLU A 130 -5.24 -29.17 -6.30
CA GLU A 130 -4.50 -30.45 -6.28
C GLU A 130 -5.46 -31.65 -6.42
N THR A 131 -6.60 -31.62 -5.74
CA THR A 131 -7.63 -32.67 -5.83
C THR A 131 -8.25 -32.75 -7.23
N ALA A 132 -8.39 -31.60 -7.91
CA ALA A 132 -8.86 -31.53 -9.29
C ALA A 132 -7.77 -31.86 -10.34
N GLY A 133 -6.53 -32.15 -9.91
CA GLY A 133 -5.40 -32.46 -10.79
C GLY A 133 -4.67 -31.23 -11.34
N TYR A 134 -4.87 -30.06 -10.75
CA TYR A 134 -4.15 -28.84 -11.07
C TYR A 134 -2.89 -28.71 -10.21
N ASP A 135 -1.81 -28.20 -10.82
CA ASP A 135 -0.55 -27.86 -10.17
C ASP A 135 -0.53 -26.43 -9.60
N ASP A 136 -1.52 -25.63 -9.98
CA ASP A 136 -1.62 -24.21 -9.65
C ASP A 136 -3.06 -23.83 -9.27
N ALA A 137 -3.22 -23.25 -8.08
CA ALA A 137 -4.53 -22.89 -7.51
C ALA A 137 -5.18 -21.72 -8.25
N GLU A 138 -4.38 -20.77 -8.75
CA GLU A 138 -4.84 -19.64 -9.55
C GLU A 138 -5.45 -20.10 -10.85
N ARG A 139 -4.75 -20.98 -11.58
CA ARG A 139 -5.23 -21.58 -12.83
C ARG A 139 -6.53 -22.36 -12.62
N TRP A 140 -6.60 -23.17 -11.56
CA TRP A 140 -7.83 -23.89 -11.22
C TRP A 140 -9.00 -22.92 -10.99
N TRP A 141 -8.77 -21.84 -10.22
CA TRP A 141 -9.78 -20.83 -9.94
C TRP A 141 -10.24 -20.10 -11.20
N GLU A 142 -9.29 -19.71 -12.07
CA GLU A 142 -9.61 -19.09 -13.36
C GLU A 142 -10.55 -19.97 -14.19
N ASP A 143 -10.22 -21.25 -14.36
CA ASP A 143 -10.96 -22.16 -15.24
C ASP A 143 -12.36 -22.49 -14.70
N VAL A 144 -12.47 -22.72 -13.39
CA VAL A 144 -13.71 -23.24 -12.78
C VAL A 144 -14.67 -22.12 -12.36
N VAL A 145 -14.15 -20.96 -11.95
CA VAL A 145 -14.94 -19.86 -11.40
C VAL A 145 -14.97 -18.67 -12.34
N GLU A 146 -13.81 -18.13 -12.73
CA GLU A 146 -13.75 -16.82 -13.40
C GLU A 146 -14.25 -16.84 -14.85
N HIS A 147 -14.07 -17.96 -15.56
CA HIS A 147 -14.51 -18.15 -16.94
C HIS A 147 -15.96 -18.70 -17.07
N ARG A 148 -16.65 -18.93 -15.97
CA ARG A 148 -18.00 -19.54 -15.99
C ARG A 148 -19.08 -18.51 -16.36
N GLU A 149 -20.00 -18.89 -17.25
CA GLU A 149 -21.13 -18.02 -17.63
C GLU A 149 -22.20 -17.89 -16.52
N GLY A 150 -22.26 -18.84 -15.57
CA GLY A 150 -23.16 -18.83 -14.40
C GLY A 150 -22.41 -18.69 -13.07
N ASP A 151 -23.12 -18.60 -11.94
CA ASP A 151 -22.48 -18.53 -10.62
C ASP A 151 -22.01 -19.90 -10.11
N ALA A 152 -21.00 -19.91 -9.23
CA ALA A 152 -20.45 -21.11 -8.61
C ALA A 152 -20.68 -21.16 -7.08
N PHE A 153 -21.53 -20.28 -6.54
CA PHE A 153 -21.61 -20.03 -5.10
C PHE A 153 -22.02 -21.26 -4.29
N THR A 154 -22.99 -22.03 -4.78
CA THR A 154 -23.44 -23.26 -4.10
C THR A 154 -22.36 -24.32 -4.09
N ALA A 155 -21.74 -24.60 -5.24
CA ALA A 155 -20.68 -25.60 -5.38
C ALA A 155 -19.43 -25.22 -4.57
N LEU A 156 -19.03 -23.94 -4.58
CA LEU A 156 -17.93 -23.44 -3.75
C LEU A 156 -18.25 -23.60 -2.26
N GLY A 157 -19.46 -23.24 -1.83
CA GLY A 157 -19.88 -23.42 -0.44
C GLY A 157 -19.88 -24.89 0.00
N GLU A 158 -20.25 -25.82 -0.88
CA GLU A 158 -20.17 -27.26 -0.61
C GLU A 158 -18.72 -27.77 -0.54
N ALA A 159 -17.87 -27.34 -1.48
CA ALA A 159 -16.45 -27.69 -1.48
C ALA A 159 -15.74 -27.21 -0.20
N MET A 160 -15.99 -25.97 0.22
CA MET A 160 -15.45 -25.42 1.47
C MET A 160 -15.99 -26.17 2.70
N GLY A 161 -17.24 -26.63 2.65
CA GLY A 161 -17.82 -27.50 3.67
C GLY A 161 -17.08 -28.82 3.81
N ALA A 162 -16.82 -29.51 2.69
CA ALA A 162 -16.09 -30.78 2.67
C ALA A 162 -14.63 -30.64 3.18
N LEU A 163 -13.98 -29.52 2.86
CA LEU A 163 -12.65 -29.21 3.42
C LEU A 163 -12.70 -29.02 4.93
N ARG A 164 -13.69 -28.29 5.45
CA ARG A 164 -13.86 -28.10 6.90
C ARG A 164 -14.16 -29.39 7.64
N GLU A 165 -14.89 -30.31 7.03
CA GLU A 165 -15.11 -31.64 7.62
C GLU A 165 -13.80 -32.44 7.74
N SER A 166 -12.87 -32.24 6.81
CA SER A 166 -11.58 -32.94 6.78
C SER A 166 -10.50 -32.27 7.64
N TYR A 167 -10.46 -30.94 7.66
CA TYR A 167 -9.38 -30.14 8.23
C TYR A 167 -9.82 -29.24 9.40
N GLY A 168 -11.07 -29.32 9.84
CA GLY A 168 -11.60 -28.48 10.91
C GLY A 168 -11.69 -27.01 10.51
N ASP A 169 -11.11 -26.13 11.34
CA ASP A 169 -10.98 -24.70 11.03
C ASP A 169 -9.72 -24.39 10.19
N GLY A 170 -8.95 -25.40 9.77
CA GLY A 170 -7.77 -25.22 8.92
C GLY A 170 -6.60 -24.49 9.58
N GLY A 171 -6.58 -24.38 10.92
CA GLY A 171 -5.58 -23.57 11.65
C GLY A 171 -5.94 -22.08 11.71
N HIS A 172 -7.21 -21.75 11.47
CA HIS A 172 -7.73 -20.39 11.52
C HIS A 172 -8.54 -20.14 12.79
N GLY A 173 -7.95 -20.29 13.99
CA GLY A 173 -8.67 -20.08 15.25
C GLY A 173 -9.34 -18.70 15.39
N ARG A 174 -8.77 -17.66 14.74
CA ARG A 174 -9.37 -16.32 14.65
C ARG A 174 -10.70 -16.30 13.88
N ASP A 175 -10.91 -17.22 12.93
CA ASP A 175 -12.14 -17.27 12.13
C ASP A 175 -13.35 -17.67 12.97
N LEU A 176 -13.19 -18.47 14.03
CA LEU A 176 -14.30 -18.82 14.92
C LEU A 176 -14.95 -17.58 15.56
N VAL A 177 -14.11 -16.60 15.93
CA VAL A 177 -14.54 -15.34 16.55
C VAL A 177 -15.19 -14.43 15.49
N ARG A 178 -14.57 -14.33 14.31
CA ARG A 178 -15.12 -13.59 13.16
C ARG A 178 -16.50 -14.11 12.76
N GLU A 179 -16.62 -15.42 12.59
CA GLU A 179 -17.86 -16.09 12.19
C GLU A 179 -18.95 -16.00 13.24
N ALA A 180 -18.60 -16.01 14.54
CA ALA A 180 -19.54 -15.75 15.61
C ALA A 180 -20.12 -14.33 15.51
N HIS A 181 -19.29 -13.34 15.20
CA HIS A 181 -19.75 -11.98 14.96
C HIS A 181 -20.65 -11.90 13.71
N MET A 182 -20.20 -12.43 12.58
CA MET A 182 -20.96 -12.44 11.32
C MET A 182 -22.34 -13.09 11.50
N ARG A 183 -22.45 -14.23 12.19
CA ARG A 183 -23.74 -14.89 12.48
C ARG A 183 -24.67 -14.04 13.33
N LEU A 184 -24.14 -13.28 14.29
CA LEU A 184 -24.95 -12.37 15.10
C LEU A 184 -25.48 -11.20 14.27
N GLN A 185 -24.64 -10.62 13.40
CA GLN A 185 -25.06 -9.56 12.47
C GLN A 185 -26.10 -10.06 11.48
N LEU A 186 -25.89 -11.24 10.88
CA LEU A 186 -26.84 -11.89 9.99
C LEU A 186 -28.20 -12.10 10.65
N ARG A 187 -28.23 -12.60 11.89
CA ARG A 187 -29.49 -12.74 12.66
C ARG A 187 -30.14 -11.39 12.95
N GLY A 188 -29.36 -10.35 13.18
CA GLY A 188 -29.85 -8.98 13.37
C GLY A 188 -30.54 -8.46 12.10
N ALA A 189 -29.83 -8.55 10.97
CA ALA A 189 -30.36 -8.17 9.66
C ALA A 189 -31.62 -8.96 9.30
N GLN A 190 -31.66 -10.26 9.58
CA GLN A 190 -32.84 -11.08 9.31
C GLN A 190 -34.08 -10.67 10.13
N LYS A 191 -33.88 -10.15 11.35
CA LYS A 191 -35.00 -9.62 12.16
C LYS A 191 -35.50 -8.27 11.64
N GLU A 192 -34.61 -7.46 11.08
CA GLU A 192 -34.90 -6.11 10.64
C GLU A 192 -35.48 -6.06 9.21
N PHE A 193 -34.89 -6.85 8.30
CA PHE A 193 -35.19 -6.81 6.87
C PHE A 193 -35.98 -8.03 6.39
N GLY A 194 -36.13 -9.06 7.23
CA GLY A 194 -36.88 -10.27 6.91
C GLY A 194 -35.98 -11.49 6.65
N HIS A 195 -36.57 -12.59 6.20
CA HIS A 195 -35.92 -13.90 6.21
C HIS A 195 -35.68 -14.44 4.80
N GLY A 196 -34.76 -15.39 4.69
CA GLY A 196 -34.42 -16.01 3.40
C GLY A 196 -33.68 -15.05 2.49
N GLU A 197 -34.01 -15.09 1.20
CA GLU A 197 -33.33 -14.35 0.13
C GLU A 197 -33.50 -12.82 0.22
N GLU A 198 -34.32 -12.32 1.15
CA GLU A 198 -34.37 -10.89 1.51
C GLU A 198 -33.04 -10.37 2.09
N VAL A 199 -32.14 -11.26 2.54
CA VAL A 199 -30.81 -10.91 3.05
C VAL A 199 -29.75 -11.59 2.20
N ALA A 200 -28.87 -10.79 1.59
CA ALA A 200 -27.69 -11.27 0.88
C ALA A 200 -26.42 -11.08 1.72
N VAL A 201 -25.48 -12.02 1.62
CA VAL A 201 -24.16 -11.94 2.26
C VAL A 201 -23.09 -12.17 1.20
N VAL A 202 -22.12 -11.26 1.10
CA VAL A 202 -20.91 -11.38 0.27
C VAL A 202 -19.72 -11.54 1.20
N CYS A 203 -19.09 -12.70 1.19
CA CYS A 203 -17.94 -13.02 2.03
C CYS A 203 -17.04 -14.04 1.34
N GLY A 204 -15.82 -14.19 1.83
CA GLY A 204 -14.91 -15.27 1.50
C GLY A 204 -15.63 -16.62 1.55
N ALA A 205 -15.45 -17.42 0.51
CA ALA A 205 -16.11 -18.72 0.36
C ALA A 205 -15.88 -19.64 1.59
N TRP A 206 -14.74 -19.49 2.26
CA TRP A 206 -14.40 -20.21 3.49
C TRP A 206 -15.41 -20.00 4.63
N HIS A 207 -16.02 -18.83 4.74
CA HIS A 207 -16.97 -18.50 5.80
C HIS A 207 -18.40 -18.99 5.52
N VAL A 208 -18.73 -19.33 4.27
CA VAL A 208 -20.10 -19.73 3.88
C VAL A 208 -20.63 -20.93 4.69
N PRO A 209 -19.88 -22.03 4.88
CA PRO A 209 -20.32 -23.14 5.72
C PRO A 209 -20.64 -22.71 7.15
N ALA A 210 -19.84 -21.81 7.72
CA ALA A 210 -20.05 -21.31 9.08
C ALA A 210 -21.32 -20.47 9.23
N LEU A 211 -21.69 -19.72 8.20
CA LEU A 211 -22.92 -18.93 8.18
C LEU A 211 -24.17 -19.79 7.94
N ARG A 212 -24.02 -20.94 7.26
CA ARG A 212 -25.08 -21.96 7.12
C ARG A 212 -25.29 -22.75 8.42
N HIS A 213 -24.25 -22.92 9.22
CA HIS A 213 -24.29 -23.74 10.43
C HIS A 213 -25.23 -23.17 11.51
N ARG A 214 -26.04 -24.04 12.11
CA ARG A 214 -26.96 -23.67 13.19
C ARG A 214 -26.28 -23.75 14.55
N THR A 215 -25.89 -22.59 15.08
CA THR A 215 -25.43 -22.43 16.48
C THR A 215 -26.43 -21.61 17.30
N THR A 216 -26.22 -21.53 18.62
CA THR A 216 -27.03 -20.69 19.51
C THR A 216 -26.46 -19.29 19.64
N VAL A 217 -27.32 -18.29 19.88
CA VAL A 217 -26.88 -16.91 20.20
C VAL A 217 -25.98 -16.87 21.43
N ALA A 218 -26.21 -17.75 22.41
CA ALA A 218 -25.40 -17.83 23.62
C ALA A 218 -23.97 -18.32 23.33
N ALA A 219 -23.82 -19.33 22.46
CA ALA A 219 -22.51 -19.83 22.04
C ALA A 219 -21.71 -18.77 21.28
N ASP A 220 -22.33 -18.09 20.31
CA ASP A 220 -21.65 -17.00 19.57
C ASP A 220 -21.21 -15.86 20.52
N ARG A 221 -22.08 -15.46 21.45
CA ARG A 221 -21.75 -14.41 22.43
C ARG A 221 -20.65 -14.83 23.40
N ALA A 222 -20.50 -16.13 23.69
CA ALA A 222 -19.44 -16.63 24.55
C ALA A 222 -18.07 -16.46 23.89
N LEU A 223 -17.96 -16.70 22.58
CA LEU A 223 -16.72 -16.51 21.82
C LEU A 223 -16.29 -15.04 21.73
N LEU A 224 -17.25 -14.11 21.73
CA LEU A 224 -16.96 -12.67 21.69
C LEU A 224 -16.71 -12.05 23.06
N LYS A 225 -16.93 -12.79 24.15
CA LYS A 225 -16.85 -12.25 25.50
C LYS A 225 -15.38 -12.12 25.93
N GLY A 226 -15.02 -10.93 26.39
CA GLY A 226 -13.68 -10.68 26.96
C GLY A 226 -12.59 -10.43 25.92
N LEU A 227 -12.94 -10.26 24.64
CA LEU A 227 -11.97 -9.88 23.61
C LEU A 227 -11.35 -8.51 23.93
N PRO A 228 -10.02 -8.35 23.72
CA PRO A 228 -9.36 -7.07 23.89
C PRO A 228 -9.91 -6.06 22.87
N LYS A 229 -9.89 -4.77 23.21
CA LYS A 229 -10.45 -3.71 22.36
C LYS A 229 -9.53 -2.50 22.36
N ALA A 230 -9.24 -1.99 21.17
CA ALA A 230 -8.58 -0.70 20.96
C ALA A 230 -9.58 0.35 20.46
N LYS A 231 -9.29 1.64 20.70
CA LYS A 231 -10.01 2.73 20.05
C LYS A 231 -9.44 2.90 18.65
N VAL A 232 -10.28 2.70 17.63
CA VAL A 232 -9.89 2.76 16.22
C VAL A 232 -10.61 3.89 15.49
N ASP A 233 -9.97 4.39 14.44
CA ASP A 233 -10.58 5.26 13.44
C ASP A 233 -10.35 4.68 12.05
N LEU A 234 -11.29 4.92 11.13
CA LEU A 234 -11.29 4.35 9.78
C LEU A 234 -11.43 5.44 8.72
N THR A 235 -10.75 5.25 7.59
CA THR A 235 -10.94 6.08 6.40
C THR A 235 -10.61 5.34 5.09
N TRP A 236 -11.04 5.90 3.96
CA TRP A 236 -10.60 5.49 2.63
C TRP A 236 -9.24 6.08 2.30
N VAL A 237 -8.32 5.23 1.81
CA VAL A 237 -7.03 5.66 1.26
C VAL A 237 -6.83 5.13 -0.15
N PRO A 238 -6.11 5.86 -1.03
CA PRO A 238 -5.66 5.33 -2.30
C PRO A 238 -4.83 4.05 -2.10
N TRP A 239 -5.09 3.05 -2.94
CA TRP A 239 -4.33 1.80 -2.97
C TRP A 239 -3.66 1.62 -4.33
N THR A 240 -2.86 0.58 -4.49
CA THR A 240 -2.18 0.30 -5.77
C THR A 240 -2.35 -1.15 -6.20
N HIS A 241 -2.31 -1.39 -7.51
CA HIS A 241 -2.27 -2.76 -8.04
C HIS A 241 -1.09 -3.55 -7.47
N ARG A 242 0.12 -2.96 -7.40
CA ARG A 242 1.29 -3.62 -6.79
C ARG A 242 1.05 -4.09 -5.35
N ARG A 243 0.20 -3.39 -4.59
CA ARG A 243 -0.14 -3.75 -3.21
C ARG A 243 -1.34 -4.70 -3.12
N LEU A 244 -2.15 -4.82 -4.17
CA LEU A 244 -3.06 -5.97 -4.35
C LEU A 244 -2.28 -7.26 -4.64
N ALA A 245 -1.16 -7.13 -5.36
CA ALA A 245 -0.28 -8.25 -5.70
C ALA A 245 0.52 -8.81 -4.52
N ARG A 246 0.84 -7.97 -3.53
CA ARG A 246 1.46 -8.43 -2.29
C ARG A 246 0.40 -8.90 -1.30
N ALA A 247 0.62 -10.07 -0.73
CA ALA A 247 -0.10 -10.58 0.45
C ALA A 247 0.04 -9.57 1.60
N SER A 248 -0.88 -8.62 1.69
CA SER A 248 -0.88 -7.54 2.66
C SER A 248 -1.43 -8.03 4.00
N GLY A 249 -0.82 -9.06 4.59
CA GLY A 249 -1.30 -9.68 5.86
C GLY A 249 -2.70 -10.32 5.79
N TYR A 250 -3.46 -10.02 4.73
CA TYR A 250 -4.71 -10.61 4.30
C TYR A 250 -4.35 -11.64 3.22
N GLY A 251 -4.61 -12.92 3.50
CA GLY A 251 -4.26 -14.05 2.64
C GLY A 251 -5.06 -14.16 1.34
N ALA A 252 -5.53 -13.04 0.79
CA ALA A 252 -6.39 -13.00 -0.39
C ALA A 252 -5.94 -11.99 -1.47
N GLY A 253 -4.65 -11.63 -1.49
CA GLY A 253 -4.06 -10.92 -2.61
C GLY A 253 -4.18 -11.73 -3.91
N ILE A 254 -4.04 -11.05 -5.05
CA ILE A 254 -4.07 -11.67 -6.38
C ILE A 254 -2.74 -11.38 -7.09
N GLU A 255 -2.12 -12.36 -7.73
CA GLU A 255 -0.78 -12.14 -8.30
C GLU A 255 -0.78 -11.16 -9.48
N SER A 256 -1.89 -11.08 -10.22
CA SER A 256 -1.98 -10.38 -11.51
C SER A 256 -3.14 -9.35 -11.58
N PRO A 257 -3.14 -8.30 -10.72
CA PRO A 257 -4.22 -7.32 -10.65
C PRO A 257 -4.48 -6.55 -11.94
N GLY A 258 -3.44 -6.28 -12.73
CA GLY A 258 -3.61 -5.63 -14.02
C GLY A 258 -4.25 -6.53 -15.09
N TRP A 259 -4.00 -7.84 -15.03
CA TRP A 259 -4.70 -8.84 -15.85
C TRP A 259 -6.18 -8.96 -15.44
N TYR A 260 -6.49 -9.07 -14.14
CA TYR A 260 -7.87 -9.15 -13.68
C TYR A 260 -8.66 -7.86 -13.89
N GLY A 261 -8.03 -6.70 -13.72
CA GLY A 261 -8.62 -5.42 -14.12
C GLY A 261 -8.94 -5.38 -15.61
N HIS A 262 -8.06 -5.92 -16.46
CA HIS A 262 -8.32 -6.07 -17.89
C HIS A 262 -9.51 -7.00 -18.18
N LEU A 263 -9.54 -8.20 -17.58
CA LEU A 263 -10.65 -9.15 -17.74
C LEU A 263 -12.00 -8.59 -17.27
N PHE A 264 -12.00 -7.69 -16.30
CA PHE A 264 -13.21 -7.01 -15.84
C PHE A 264 -13.67 -5.93 -16.83
N GLY A 265 -12.76 -5.06 -17.26
CA GLY A 265 -13.05 -3.95 -18.17
C GLY A 265 -13.26 -4.35 -19.63
N ALA A 266 -12.79 -5.53 -20.05
CA ALA A 266 -12.94 -6.06 -21.41
C ALA A 266 -13.78 -7.34 -21.43
N PRO A 267 -15.13 -7.24 -21.32
CA PRO A 267 -16.01 -8.41 -21.33
C PRO A 267 -16.06 -9.11 -22.71
N ASP A 268 -15.74 -8.42 -23.80
CA ASP A 268 -15.64 -8.98 -25.15
C ASP A 268 -14.18 -9.08 -25.62
N ARG A 269 -13.81 -10.24 -26.18
CA ARG A 269 -12.48 -10.50 -26.77
C ARG A 269 -11.32 -10.14 -25.84
N PRO A 270 -11.29 -10.71 -24.61
CA PRO A 270 -10.31 -10.36 -23.60
C PRO A 270 -8.87 -10.64 -24.06
N VAL A 271 -8.64 -11.75 -24.76
CA VAL A 271 -7.29 -12.15 -25.22
C VAL A 271 -6.77 -11.19 -26.30
N GLU A 272 -7.60 -10.87 -27.30
CA GLU A 272 -7.21 -10.01 -28.41
C GLU A 272 -6.95 -8.57 -27.96
N ARG A 273 -7.80 -8.05 -27.06
CA ARG A 273 -7.59 -6.73 -26.46
C ARG A 273 -6.35 -6.70 -25.57
N TRP A 274 -6.09 -7.77 -24.82
CA TRP A 274 -4.89 -7.87 -24.00
C TRP A 274 -3.62 -7.84 -24.85
N LEU A 275 -3.54 -8.69 -25.87
CA LEU A 275 -2.36 -8.77 -26.74
C LEU A 275 -2.18 -7.49 -27.57
N THR A 276 -3.27 -6.79 -27.90
CA THR A 276 -3.20 -5.46 -28.49
C THR A 276 -2.62 -4.43 -27.51
N LYS A 277 -2.99 -4.48 -26.23
CA LYS A 277 -2.45 -3.63 -25.16
C LYS A 277 -0.95 -3.90 -24.94
N VAL A 278 -0.55 -5.17 -24.92
CA VAL A 278 0.86 -5.59 -24.84
C VAL A 278 1.66 -5.05 -26.02
N ALA A 279 1.15 -5.18 -27.24
CA ALA A 279 1.79 -4.63 -28.44
C ALA A 279 1.89 -3.10 -28.39
N GLY A 280 0.90 -2.41 -27.80
CA GLY A 280 0.94 -0.97 -27.56
C GLY A 280 2.12 -0.58 -26.66
N LEU A 281 2.24 -1.22 -25.49
CA LEU A 281 3.35 -0.98 -24.56
C LEU A 281 4.72 -1.21 -25.22
N LEU A 282 4.86 -2.32 -25.96
CA LEU A 282 6.13 -2.63 -26.62
C LEU A 282 6.50 -1.56 -27.66
N ARG A 283 5.53 -1.02 -28.40
CA ARG A 283 5.76 0.08 -29.35
C ARG A 283 6.14 1.40 -28.67
N GLU A 284 5.54 1.70 -27.52
CA GLU A 284 5.91 2.86 -26.70
C GLU A 284 7.38 2.78 -26.22
N GLU A 285 7.90 1.56 -26.10
CA GLU A 285 9.28 1.24 -25.73
C GLU A 285 10.15 0.96 -26.98
N ASP A 286 9.79 1.58 -28.11
CA ASP A 286 10.49 1.55 -29.40
C ASP A 286 10.72 0.13 -29.99
N ARG A 287 9.90 -0.86 -29.62
CA ARG A 287 9.92 -2.20 -30.23
C ARG A 287 9.03 -2.27 -31.46
N ILE A 288 9.51 -2.94 -32.51
CA ILE A 288 8.78 -3.11 -33.76
C ILE A 288 7.79 -4.27 -33.62
N VAL A 289 6.55 -3.97 -33.25
CA VAL A 289 5.46 -4.96 -33.18
C VAL A 289 4.37 -4.62 -34.20
N SER A 290 4.15 -5.47 -35.19
CA SER A 290 3.09 -5.30 -36.21
C SER A 290 1.78 -5.98 -35.80
N SER A 291 0.66 -5.65 -36.46
CA SER A 291 -0.62 -6.34 -36.24
C SER A 291 -0.57 -7.83 -36.57
N ALA A 292 0.32 -8.25 -37.48
CA ALA A 292 0.51 -9.68 -37.79
C ALA A 292 1.04 -10.45 -36.57
N HIS A 293 1.92 -9.83 -35.77
CA HIS A 293 2.40 -10.44 -34.53
C HIS A 293 1.29 -10.59 -33.51
N VAL A 294 0.38 -9.61 -33.39
CA VAL A 294 -0.78 -9.71 -32.49
C VAL A 294 -1.70 -10.85 -32.90
N ILE A 295 -2.02 -10.96 -34.19
CA ILE A 295 -2.86 -12.07 -34.72
C ILE A 295 -2.22 -13.42 -34.43
N GLU A 296 -0.91 -13.57 -34.66
CA GLU A 296 -0.22 -14.82 -34.39
C GLU A 296 -0.13 -15.13 -32.89
N ALA A 297 0.07 -14.11 -32.04
CA ALA A 297 0.09 -14.31 -30.59
C ALA A 297 -1.30 -14.73 -30.06
N VAL A 298 -2.39 -14.19 -30.60
CA VAL A 298 -3.76 -14.63 -30.25
C VAL A 298 -3.93 -16.11 -30.63
N ARG A 299 -3.60 -16.45 -31.88
CA ARG A 299 -3.71 -17.82 -32.38
C ARG A 299 -2.87 -18.80 -31.56
N LEU A 300 -1.65 -18.40 -31.17
CA LEU A 300 -0.78 -19.22 -30.35
C LEU A 300 -1.35 -19.39 -28.93
N ALA A 301 -1.87 -18.33 -28.31
CA ALA A 301 -2.48 -18.42 -26.98
C ALA A 301 -3.69 -19.38 -26.99
N GLU A 302 -4.55 -19.29 -28.01
CA GLU A 302 -5.69 -20.22 -28.18
C GLU A 302 -5.22 -21.67 -28.41
N ALA A 303 -4.21 -21.88 -29.26
CA ALA A 303 -3.65 -23.20 -29.49
C ALA A 303 -3.05 -23.81 -28.21
N LEU A 304 -2.34 -22.99 -27.40
CA LEU A 304 -1.80 -23.42 -26.12
C LEU A 304 -2.91 -23.78 -25.13
N ALA A 305 -4.00 -23.02 -25.10
CA ALA A 305 -5.15 -23.34 -24.25
C ALA A 305 -5.73 -24.71 -24.61
N VAL A 306 -5.94 -24.98 -25.91
CA VAL A 306 -6.41 -26.29 -26.40
C VAL A 306 -5.43 -27.41 -26.04
N MET A 307 -4.12 -27.21 -26.25
CA MET A 307 -3.10 -28.21 -25.90
C MET A 307 -3.06 -28.52 -24.40
N ARG A 308 -3.39 -27.54 -23.57
CA ARG A 308 -3.45 -27.65 -22.10
C ARG A 308 -4.81 -28.11 -21.58
N GLY A 309 -5.78 -28.37 -22.46
CA GLY A 309 -7.14 -28.75 -22.08
C GLY A 309 -7.92 -27.67 -21.34
N ARG A 310 -7.54 -26.39 -21.51
CA ARG A 310 -8.21 -25.25 -20.86
C ARG A 310 -9.45 -24.81 -21.65
N PRO A 311 -10.50 -24.31 -20.97
CA PRO A 311 -11.70 -23.80 -21.63
C PRO A 311 -11.41 -22.52 -22.44
N LEU A 312 -10.52 -21.66 -21.94
CA LEU A 312 -10.12 -20.39 -22.55
C LEU A 312 -8.63 -20.12 -22.28
N ALA A 313 -8.01 -19.30 -23.12
CA ALA A 313 -6.63 -18.86 -22.90
C ALA A 313 -6.58 -17.87 -21.72
N GLY A 314 -5.85 -18.24 -20.67
CA GLY A 314 -5.62 -17.39 -19.50
C GLY A 314 -4.29 -16.66 -19.55
N LEU A 315 -3.87 -16.11 -18.42
CA LEU A 315 -2.64 -15.32 -18.36
C LEU A 315 -1.41 -16.14 -18.78
N THR A 316 -1.29 -17.40 -18.37
CA THR A 316 -0.16 -18.26 -18.74
C THR A 316 -0.03 -18.41 -20.25
N GLU A 317 -1.11 -18.74 -20.97
CA GLU A 317 -1.07 -18.92 -22.43
C GLU A 317 -0.75 -17.60 -23.13
N THR A 318 -1.29 -16.48 -22.65
CA THR A 318 -0.97 -15.18 -23.23
C THR A 318 0.49 -14.79 -23.00
N ILE A 319 1.06 -15.05 -21.82
CA ILE A 319 2.48 -14.78 -21.52
C ILE A 319 3.39 -15.64 -22.40
N ASP A 320 3.09 -16.93 -22.57
CA ASP A 320 3.88 -17.80 -23.44
C ASP A 320 3.81 -17.36 -24.90
N ALA A 321 2.63 -16.95 -25.37
CA ALA A 321 2.46 -16.42 -26.71
C ALA A 321 3.20 -15.08 -26.92
N VAL A 322 3.14 -14.18 -25.94
CA VAL A 322 3.89 -12.91 -25.93
C VAL A 322 5.39 -13.19 -25.97
N ARG A 323 5.88 -14.11 -25.14
CA ARG A 323 7.29 -14.51 -25.10
C ARG A 323 7.77 -15.01 -26.45
N ALA A 324 7.00 -15.91 -27.08
CA ALA A 324 7.37 -16.51 -28.35
C ALA A 324 7.26 -15.53 -29.54
N VAL A 325 6.18 -14.75 -29.62
CA VAL A 325 5.83 -13.97 -30.82
C VAL A 325 6.23 -12.50 -30.73
N LEU A 326 6.06 -11.87 -29.57
CA LEU A 326 6.29 -10.42 -29.40
C LEU A 326 7.66 -10.10 -28.79
N CYS A 327 8.26 -11.05 -28.09
CA CYS A 327 9.51 -10.86 -27.37
C CYS A 327 10.68 -11.70 -27.94
N GLU A 328 10.46 -12.46 -29.01
CA GLU A 328 11.48 -13.30 -29.67
C GLU A 328 12.22 -14.23 -28.68
N GLY A 329 11.50 -14.73 -27.67
CA GLY A 329 12.04 -15.60 -26.62
C GLY A 329 12.77 -14.88 -25.47
N SER A 330 12.82 -13.54 -25.46
CA SER A 330 13.54 -12.76 -24.45
C SER A 330 12.71 -12.46 -23.21
N ASP A 331 13.29 -12.68 -22.02
CA ASP A 331 12.65 -12.37 -20.74
C ASP A 331 12.74 -10.89 -20.33
N VAL A 332 13.64 -10.12 -20.96
CA VAL A 332 13.81 -8.69 -20.67
C VAL A 332 12.56 -7.87 -21.01
N PRO A 333 12.02 -7.90 -22.25
CA PRO A 333 10.76 -7.22 -22.55
C PRO A 333 9.57 -7.86 -21.81
N LEU A 334 9.65 -9.14 -21.48
CA LEU A 334 8.60 -9.83 -20.72
C LEU A 334 8.50 -9.29 -19.29
N SER A 335 9.64 -9.01 -18.63
CA SER A 335 9.66 -8.39 -17.29
C SER A 335 9.00 -7.01 -17.29
N LEU A 336 9.19 -6.22 -18.36
CA LEU A 336 8.53 -4.94 -18.51
C LEU A 336 7.01 -5.10 -18.62
N ILE A 337 6.53 -6.05 -19.43
CA ILE A 337 5.11 -6.37 -19.58
C ILE A 337 4.52 -6.84 -18.25
N HIS A 338 5.26 -7.68 -17.53
CA HIS A 338 4.87 -8.14 -16.20
C HIS A 338 4.64 -6.96 -15.25
N ASP A 339 5.64 -6.08 -15.12
CA ASP A 339 5.58 -4.96 -14.19
C ASP A 339 4.52 -3.92 -14.58
N LYS A 340 4.43 -3.58 -15.88
CA LYS A 340 3.57 -2.51 -16.39
C LYS A 340 2.13 -2.92 -16.62
N LEU A 341 1.87 -4.18 -16.98
CA LEU A 341 0.55 -4.65 -17.39
C LEU A 341 0.01 -5.76 -16.49
N VAL A 342 0.78 -6.81 -16.21
CA VAL A 342 0.29 -7.96 -15.44
C VAL A 342 0.02 -7.56 -13.99
N VAL A 343 0.99 -6.92 -13.35
CA VAL A 343 0.81 -6.27 -12.06
C VAL A 343 0.14 -4.92 -12.28
N GLY A 344 0.82 -4.03 -13.00
CA GLY A 344 0.31 -2.70 -13.32
C GLY A 344 0.61 -1.64 -12.25
N ASP A 345 0.62 -0.39 -12.71
CA ASP A 345 1.03 0.78 -11.92
C ASP A 345 -0.17 1.67 -11.54
N VAL A 346 -1.39 1.11 -11.52
CA VAL A 346 -2.61 1.86 -11.19
C VAL A 346 -2.59 2.24 -9.71
N LEU A 347 -2.82 3.52 -9.44
CA LEU A 347 -3.05 4.12 -8.12
C LEU A 347 -4.49 4.64 -8.11
N GLY A 348 -5.28 4.25 -7.11
CA GLY A 348 -6.64 4.75 -6.99
C GLY A 348 -6.72 6.20 -6.52
N GLU A 349 -7.94 6.71 -6.45
CA GLU A 349 -8.27 8.07 -6.05
C GLU A 349 -9.40 8.03 -5.02
N VAL A 350 -9.31 8.89 -4.00
CA VAL A 350 -10.35 9.06 -2.97
C VAL A 350 -10.82 10.51 -2.98
N PRO A 351 -12.12 10.77 -2.72
CA PRO A 351 -12.67 12.12 -2.76
C PRO A 351 -12.15 12.98 -1.59
N GLU A 352 -12.15 14.30 -1.78
CA GLU A 352 -11.73 15.25 -0.72
C GLU A 352 -12.64 15.26 0.51
N SER A 353 -13.87 14.81 0.33
CA SER A 353 -14.88 14.65 1.37
C SER A 353 -14.56 13.49 2.32
N ALA A 354 -13.66 12.58 1.93
CA ALA A 354 -13.25 11.47 2.78
C ALA A 354 -12.60 11.98 4.09
N PRO A 355 -12.94 11.40 5.25
CA PRO A 355 -12.31 11.74 6.53
C PRO A 355 -10.78 11.61 6.43
N ALA A 356 -10.05 12.62 6.86
CA ALA A 356 -8.59 12.56 6.84
C ALA A 356 -8.02 13.38 7.97
N VAL A 357 -6.89 12.92 8.51
CA VAL A 357 -6.13 13.68 9.51
C VAL A 357 -5.76 15.06 8.94
N PRO A 358 -5.72 16.14 9.75
CA PRO A 358 -5.42 17.48 9.27
C PRO A 358 -4.15 17.58 8.42
N LEU A 359 -3.09 16.86 8.81
CA LEU A 359 -1.82 16.83 8.09
C LEU A 359 -1.95 16.26 6.66
N GLN A 360 -2.78 15.23 6.47
CA GLN A 360 -3.08 14.65 5.16
C GLN A 360 -3.80 15.67 4.27
N ARG A 361 -4.75 16.45 4.82
CA ARG A 361 -5.46 17.51 4.08
C ARG A 361 -4.51 18.63 3.65
N ASP A 362 -3.58 19.02 4.52
CA ASP A 362 -2.53 19.98 4.17
C ASP A 362 -1.60 19.46 3.08
N LEU A 363 -1.15 18.20 3.18
CA LEU A 363 -0.33 17.56 2.16
C LEU A 363 -1.03 17.51 0.80
N THR A 364 -2.28 17.07 0.75
CA THR A 364 -3.07 17.02 -0.50
C THR A 364 -3.23 18.41 -1.12
N ARG A 365 -3.44 19.45 -0.31
CA ARG A 365 -3.46 20.84 -0.80
C ARG A 365 -2.12 21.24 -1.43
N GLN A 366 -1.01 20.97 -0.75
CA GLN A 366 0.33 21.31 -1.26
C GLN A 366 0.68 20.53 -2.54
N GLN A 367 0.32 19.25 -2.63
CA GLN A 367 0.50 18.43 -3.84
C GLN A 367 -0.18 19.06 -5.07
N ARG A 368 -1.40 19.59 -4.89
CA ARG A 368 -2.13 20.28 -5.98
C ARG A 368 -1.51 21.62 -6.34
N THR A 369 -1.22 22.47 -5.35
CA THR A 369 -0.60 23.77 -5.59
C THR A 369 0.73 23.63 -6.33
N LEU A 370 1.54 22.63 -5.97
CA LEU A 370 2.84 22.36 -6.59
C LEU A 370 2.76 21.50 -7.85
N ARG A 371 1.56 21.04 -8.23
CA ARG A 371 1.31 20.12 -9.35
C ARG A 371 2.17 18.86 -9.26
N LEU A 372 2.39 18.37 -8.04
CA LEU A 372 3.17 17.18 -7.75
C LEU A 372 2.19 16.04 -7.45
N LYS A 373 1.71 15.35 -8.50
CA LYS A 373 0.76 14.24 -8.34
C LYS A 373 1.48 12.99 -7.83
N PRO A 374 0.98 12.32 -6.78
CA PRO A 374 1.41 10.98 -6.37
C PRO A 374 1.21 9.97 -7.51
N ALA A 375 2.12 9.01 -7.62
CA ALA A 375 2.04 7.93 -8.59
C ALA A 375 2.66 6.66 -8.00
N ALA A 376 2.06 5.50 -8.29
CA ALA A 376 2.62 4.20 -7.90
C ALA A 376 3.89 3.87 -8.72
N GLN A 377 3.94 4.33 -9.96
CA GLN A 377 5.14 4.24 -10.80
C GLN A 377 6.22 5.18 -10.28
N GLU A 378 7.45 4.66 -10.25
CA GLU A 378 8.64 5.46 -9.99
C GLU A 378 8.85 6.50 -11.11
N ARG A 379 8.97 7.77 -10.71
CA ARG A 379 9.21 8.89 -11.62
C ARG A 379 10.41 9.71 -11.17
N GLU A 380 11.34 9.96 -12.08
CA GLU A 380 12.42 10.91 -11.87
C GLU A 380 11.94 12.35 -12.15
N VAL A 381 12.26 13.26 -11.25
CA VAL A 381 11.93 14.68 -11.35
C VAL A 381 13.21 15.48 -11.14
N ASP A 382 13.60 16.25 -12.15
CA ASP A 382 14.69 17.22 -12.06
C ASP A 382 14.12 18.59 -11.68
N LEU A 383 14.56 19.15 -10.56
CA LEU A 383 14.13 20.44 -10.03
C LEU A 383 15.22 21.49 -10.25
N ASP A 384 14.85 22.65 -10.80
CA ASP A 384 15.72 23.83 -10.87
C ASP A 384 15.39 24.81 -9.72
N LEU A 385 16.25 24.86 -8.72
CA LEU A 385 16.01 25.60 -7.47
C LEU A 385 15.97 27.12 -7.65
N ARG A 386 16.32 27.65 -8.82
CA ARG A 386 16.21 29.09 -9.14
C ARG A 386 14.75 29.51 -9.37
N GLY A 387 13.88 28.56 -9.69
CA GLY A 387 12.44 28.80 -9.84
C GLY A 387 11.68 28.55 -8.54
N ASP A 388 10.77 29.45 -8.18
CA ASP A 388 10.00 29.38 -6.93
C ASP A 388 9.21 28.07 -6.77
N THR A 389 8.62 27.57 -7.87
CA THR A 389 7.83 26.33 -7.86
C THR A 389 8.69 25.10 -7.56
N ASP A 390 9.86 24.99 -8.19
CA ASP A 390 10.75 23.85 -8.02
C ASP A 390 11.49 23.90 -6.67
N ALA A 391 11.84 25.10 -6.21
CA ALA A 391 12.31 25.30 -4.85
C ALA A 391 11.24 24.87 -3.81
N ALA A 392 9.97 25.20 -4.05
CA ALA A 392 8.87 24.78 -3.17
C ALA A 392 8.63 23.26 -3.20
N ARG A 393 8.76 22.60 -4.36
CA ARG A 393 8.73 21.13 -4.49
C ARG A 393 9.85 20.47 -3.70
N SER A 394 11.08 20.96 -3.84
CA SER A 394 12.24 20.48 -3.10
C SER A 394 12.01 20.60 -1.58
N ARG A 395 11.59 21.78 -1.11
CA ARG A 395 11.28 22.00 0.32
C ARG A 395 10.22 21.03 0.84
N LEU A 396 9.13 20.80 0.07
CA LEU A 396 8.10 19.82 0.46
C LEU A 396 8.70 18.42 0.63
N LEU A 397 9.48 17.95 -0.34
CA LEU A 397 10.08 16.61 -0.30
C LEU A 397 11.05 16.47 0.89
N HIS A 398 11.87 17.48 1.17
CA HIS A 398 12.74 17.47 2.36
C HIS A 398 11.96 17.46 3.68
N ARG A 399 10.87 18.23 3.77
CA ARG A 399 10.00 18.23 4.97
C ARG A 399 9.37 16.86 5.20
N LEU A 400 8.88 16.23 4.14
CA LEU A 400 8.29 14.89 4.23
C LEU A 400 9.32 13.85 4.67
N ARG A 401 10.56 13.92 4.17
CA ARG A 401 11.64 13.04 4.63
C ARG A 401 11.99 13.23 6.10
N LEU A 402 12.02 14.47 6.59
CA LEU A 402 12.19 14.76 8.03
C LEU A 402 11.09 14.12 8.88
N LEU A 403 9.88 14.04 8.35
CA LEU A 403 8.74 13.37 8.99
C LEU A 403 8.75 11.84 8.81
N GLY A 404 9.76 11.25 8.16
CA GLY A 404 9.80 9.82 7.86
C GLY A 404 8.86 9.39 6.71
N ILE A 405 8.32 10.33 5.95
CA ILE A 405 7.45 10.09 4.80
C ILE A 405 8.32 10.07 3.52
N ALA A 406 8.79 8.88 3.16
CA ALA A 406 9.71 8.66 2.04
C ALA A 406 9.01 8.67 0.66
N TRP A 407 8.24 9.72 0.35
CA TRP A 407 7.62 9.88 -0.97
C TRP A 407 8.65 10.15 -2.08
N GLY A 408 9.78 10.77 -1.73
CA GLY A 408 10.86 11.06 -2.65
C GLY A 408 12.22 10.78 -2.05
N GLU A 409 13.12 10.23 -2.87
CA GLU A 409 14.53 10.02 -2.54
C GLU A 409 15.42 10.83 -3.48
N PRO A 410 16.47 11.51 -3.01
CA PRO A 410 17.45 12.16 -3.87
C PRO A 410 18.15 11.11 -4.72
N ALA A 411 18.21 11.36 -6.01
CA ALA A 411 18.93 10.53 -6.97
C ALA A 411 20.11 11.32 -7.55
N ARG A 412 21.12 10.59 -8.03
CA ARG A 412 22.18 11.23 -8.83
C ARG A 412 21.60 11.55 -10.20
N SER A 413 21.77 12.80 -10.64
CA SER A 413 21.30 13.22 -11.96
C SER A 413 21.93 12.37 -13.05
N ALA A 414 21.11 11.69 -13.86
CA ALA A 414 21.58 10.99 -15.06
C ALA A 414 22.24 11.96 -16.07
N ARG A 415 21.92 13.25 -15.98
CA ARG A 415 22.44 14.32 -16.85
C ARG A 415 23.75 14.95 -16.38
N GLY A 416 24.43 14.37 -15.38
CA GLY A 416 25.80 14.74 -15.01
C GLY A 416 26.00 16.20 -14.61
N SER A 417 24.97 16.91 -14.12
CA SER A 417 25.15 18.30 -13.68
C SER A 417 25.73 18.36 -12.27
N THR A 418 26.91 18.97 -12.15
CA THR A 418 27.63 19.24 -10.89
C THR A 418 27.15 20.52 -10.17
N GLY A 419 26.12 21.19 -10.67
CA GLY A 419 25.62 22.46 -10.12
C GLY A 419 24.74 22.27 -8.87
N THR A 420 24.99 23.06 -7.83
CA THR A 420 24.23 23.09 -6.56
C THR A 420 22.78 23.60 -6.68
N PHE A 421 22.41 24.11 -7.87
CA PHE A 421 21.07 24.63 -8.16
C PHE A 421 20.11 23.59 -8.76
N ARG A 422 20.56 22.35 -8.99
CA ARG A 422 19.72 21.26 -9.50
C ARG A 422 19.65 20.11 -8.52
N GLU A 423 18.44 19.60 -8.33
CA GLU A 423 18.18 18.40 -7.55
C GLU A 423 17.41 17.39 -8.39
N THR A 424 17.89 16.16 -8.43
CA THR A 424 17.16 15.05 -9.05
C THR A 424 16.52 14.21 -7.95
N TRP A 425 15.24 13.94 -8.09
CA TRP A 425 14.44 13.20 -7.13
C TRP A 425 13.76 12.02 -7.81
N ARG A 426 13.78 10.87 -7.13
CA ARG A 426 13.03 9.68 -7.52
C ARG A 426 11.79 9.61 -6.63
N LEU A 427 10.62 9.74 -7.24
CA LEU A 427 9.34 9.80 -6.52
C LEU A 427 8.56 8.50 -6.72
N ARG A 428 8.05 7.95 -5.62
CA ARG A 428 7.13 6.80 -5.64
C ARG A 428 6.18 6.89 -4.46
N TRP A 429 4.89 6.80 -4.72
CA TRP A 429 3.87 6.77 -3.67
C TRP A 429 3.51 5.33 -3.32
N GLU A 430 3.59 5.00 -2.04
CA GLU A 430 3.16 3.72 -1.49
C GLU A 430 2.05 3.96 -0.46
N PRO A 431 1.04 3.08 -0.35
CA PRO A 431 -0.07 3.27 0.58
C PRO A 431 0.35 3.41 2.05
N GLU A 432 1.45 2.78 2.45
CA GLU A 432 2.03 2.91 3.80
C GLU A 432 2.40 4.36 4.13
N LEU A 433 2.65 5.20 3.12
CA LEU A 433 2.91 6.62 3.34
C LEU A 433 1.68 7.34 3.91
N SER A 434 0.45 6.86 3.68
CA SER A 434 -0.75 7.40 4.34
C SER A 434 -0.73 7.15 5.85
N VAL A 435 -0.20 6.01 6.29
CA VAL A 435 0.01 5.73 7.73
C VAL A 435 1.11 6.60 8.29
N ARG A 436 2.23 6.76 7.57
CA ARG A 436 3.31 7.69 7.98
C ARG A 436 2.84 9.13 8.11
N VAL A 437 1.92 9.57 7.25
CA VAL A 437 1.28 10.89 7.37
C VAL A 437 0.39 10.97 8.62
N ALA A 438 -0.34 9.92 8.97
CA ALA A 438 -1.13 9.87 10.21
C ALA A 438 -0.25 9.92 11.46
N GLU A 439 0.83 9.12 11.50
CA GLU A 439 1.83 9.13 12.58
C GLU A 439 2.49 10.50 12.74
N ALA A 440 2.86 11.14 11.62
CA ALA A 440 3.46 12.47 11.62
C ALA A 440 2.52 13.57 12.15
N GLY A 441 1.21 13.31 12.20
CA GLY A 441 0.21 14.23 12.74
C GLY A 441 0.42 14.61 14.21
N VAL A 442 1.13 13.80 14.99
CA VAL A 442 1.54 14.12 16.38
C VAL A 442 2.36 15.41 16.45
N TRP A 443 3.14 15.71 15.41
CA TRP A 443 4.02 16.88 15.38
C TRP A 443 3.31 18.16 14.93
N GLY A 444 2.14 18.06 14.29
CA GLY A 444 1.38 19.23 13.86
C GLY A 444 0.35 18.95 12.77
N THR A 445 -0.49 19.95 12.50
CA THR A 445 -1.60 19.85 11.53
C THR A 445 -1.22 20.26 10.11
N THR A 446 -0.01 20.80 9.89
CA THR A 446 0.54 21.14 8.57
C THR A 446 1.94 20.58 8.42
N VAL A 447 2.37 20.29 7.18
CA VAL A 447 3.69 19.70 6.89
C VAL A 447 4.81 20.61 7.36
N LEU A 448 4.64 21.93 7.25
CA LEU A 448 5.62 22.89 7.77
C LEU A 448 5.71 22.82 9.29
N ALA A 449 4.58 22.94 10.00
CA ALA A 449 4.57 22.96 11.46
C ALA A 449 5.07 21.61 12.04
N ALA A 450 4.61 20.50 11.46
CA ALA A 450 5.03 19.16 11.86
C ALA A 450 6.53 18.96 11.65
N ALA A 451 7.07 19.34 10.49
CA ALA A 451 8.51 19.19 10.22
C ALA A 451 9.35 20.09 11.13
N SER A 452 8.91 21.32 11.42
CA SER A 452 9.58 22.22 12.37
C SER A 452 9.60 21.62 13.78
N ALA A 453 8.45 21.19 14.32
CA ALA A 453 8.37 20.62 15.66
C ALA A 453 9.18 19.32 15.79
N LYS A 454 9.16 18.47 14.75
CA LYS A 454 9.99 17.27 14.67
C LYS A 454 11.48 17.61 14.70
N ALA A 455 11.91 18.59 13.90
CA ALA A 455 13.31 19.03 13.88
C ALA A 455 13.75 19.61 15.24
N GLU A 456 12.92 20.42 15.90
CA GLU A 456 13.24 20.93 17.24
C GLU A 456 13.41 19.81 18.27
N SER A 457 12.49 18.83 18.26
CA SER A 457 12.57 17.67 19.15
C SER A 457 13.80 16.81 18.87
N ASP A 458 14.12 16.57 17.60
CA ASP A 458 15.29 15.78 17.20
C ASP A 458 16.59 16.49 17.59
N ALA A 459 16.66 17.81 17.48
CA ALA A 459 17.80 18.59 17.93
C ALA A 459 18.01 18.42 19.44
N ILE A 460 16.95 18.54 20.25
CA ILE A 460 17.04 18.40 21.70
C ILE A 460 17.43 16.96 22.10
N GLY A 461 16.93 15.95 21.37
CA GLY A 461 17.22 14.55 21.60
C GLY A 461 18.59 14.07 21.10
N ALA A 462 19.21 14.79 20.18
CA ALA A 462 20.48 14.43 19.56
C ALA A 462 21.59 14.25 20.61
N ARG A 463 22.38 13.19 20.46
CA ARG A 463 23.48 12.86 21.37
C ARG A 463 24.83 13.20 20.77
N ALA A 464 24.97 13.12 19.46
CA ALA A 464 26.21 13.39 18.75
C ALA A 464 26.17 14.74 18.02
N LEU A 465 27.32 15.42 17.92
CA LEU A 465 27.43 16.68 17.19
C LEU A 465 27.09 16.51 15.70
N ALA A 466 27.49 15.38 15.11
CA ALA A 466 27.20 15.05 13.71
C ALA A 466 25.69 14.93 13.41
N GLU A 467 24.89 14.48 14.39
CA GLU A 467 23.43 14.41 14.23
C GLU A 467 22.82 15.82 14.13
N VAL A 468 23.30 16.75 14.94
CA VAL A 468 22.82 18.14 14.97
C VAL A 468 23.25 18.90 13.71
N THR A 469 24.47 18.68 13.20
CA THR A 469 24.91 19.31 11.95
C THR A 469 24.16 18.78 10.74
N ALA A 470 23.90 17.47 10.67
CA ALA A 470 23.06 16.88 9.63
C ALA A 470 21.62 17.42 9.70
N LEU A 471 21.07 17.60 10.91
CA LEU A 471 19.75 18.18 11.11
C LEU A 471 19.69 19.66 10.70
N ALA A 472 20.73 20.45 10.98
CA ALA A 472 20.83 21.83 10.50
C ALA A 472 20.83 21.89 8.96
N GLU A 473 21.60 21.00 8.30
CA GLU A 473 21.57 20.84 6.84
C GLU A 473 20.15 20.52 6.35
N HIS A 474 19.48 19.55 6.97
CA HIS A 474 18.10 19.21 6.61
C HIS A 474 17.11 20.37 6.83
N CYS A 475 17.25 21.16 7.90
CA CYS A 475 16.39 22.32 8.16
C CYS A 475 16.53 23.39 7.06
N LEU A 476 17.75 23.63 6.58
CA LEU A 476 18.00 24.56 5.48
C LEU A 476 17.41 24.02 4.16
N LEU A 477 17.58 22.73 3.88
CA LEU A 477 17.00 22.07 2.71
C LEU A 477 15.46 21.99 2.76
N ALA A 478 14.89 21.91 3.95
CA ALA A 478 13.44 21.94 4.15
C ALA A 478 12.88 23.37 4.29
N GLY A 479 13.73 24.41 4.35
CA GLY A 479 13.31 25.79 4.59
C GLY A 479 12.53 25.94 5.89
N LEU A 480 13.08 25.41 6.99
CA LEU A 480 12.51 25.44 8.34
C LEU A 480 13.14 26.56 9.16
N SER A 481 12.91 27.82 8.76
CA SER A 481 13.52 28.99 9.38
C SER A 481 13.19 29.13 10.88
N ASP A 482 12.00 28.68 11.30
CA ASP A 482 11.54 28.80 12.68
C ASP A 482 12.23 27.79 13.62
N ALA A 483 12.58 26.61 13.12
CA ALA A 483 13.28 25.58 13.90
C ALA A 483 14.79 25.87 14.00
N LEU A 484 15.35 26.56 13.01
CA LEU A 484 16.80 26.77 12.88
C LEU A 484 17.45 27.41 14.13
N PRO A 485 16.87 28.43 14.80
CA PRO A 485 17.43 28.99 16.04
C PRO A 485 17.61 27.95 17.16
N VAL A 486 16.67 27.01 17.31
CA VAL A 486 16.75 25.96 18.33
C VAL A 486 17.87 24.98 17.97
N VAL A 487 17.94 24.53 16.71
CA VAL A 487 19.00 23.64 16.22
C VAL A 487 20.37 24.29 16.39
N MET A 488 20.50 25.57 16.04
CA MET A 488 21.76 26.32 16.14
C MET A 488 22.22 26.51 17.58
N ARG A 489 21.30 26.72 18.53
CA ARG A 489 21.63 26.78 19.95
C ARG A 489 22.19 25.44 20.44
N VAL A 490 21.50 24.33 20.13
CA VAL A 490 21.98 23.00 20.51
C VAL A 490 23.33 22.70 19.86
N LEU A 491 23.52 23.08 18.59
CA LEU A 491 24.77 22.91 17.89
C LEU A 491 25.92 23.65 18.58
N ALA A 492 25.71 24.92 18.93
CA ALA A 492 26.72 25.74 19.60
C ALA A 492 27.06 25.18 20.99
N ASP A 493 26.04 24.77 21.76
CA ASP A 493 26.23 24.18 23.10
C ASP A 493 27.03 22.87 23.02
N ARG A 494 26.73 22.00 22.05
CA ARG A 494 27.44 20.73 21.86
C ARG A 494 28.85 20.93 21.32
N ALA A 495 29.02 21.80 20.32
CA ALA A 495 30.33 22.12 19.78
C ALA A 495 31.25 22.69 20.87
N ALA A 496 30.74 23.50 21.80
CA ALA A 496 31.53 24.04 22.90
C ALA A 496 32.01 22.97 23.90
N LEU A 497 31.25 21.88 24.07
CA LEU A 497 31.55 20.80 25.02
C LEU A 497 32.35 19.64 24.41
N ASP A 498 32.28 19.45 23.09
CA ASP A 498 32.93 18.34 22.42
C ASP A 498 34.40 18.64 22.14
N THR A 499 35.32 17.91 22.78
CA THR A 499 36.76 18.07 22.62
C THR A 499 37.39 17.04 21.68
N ASP A 500 36.61 16.06 21.20
CA ASP A 500 37.11 15.00 20.34
C ASP A 500 37.25 15.46 18.89
N VAL A 501 38.47 15.35 18.34
CA VAL A 501 38.78 15.83 16.99
C VAL A 501 38.07 15.01 15.91
N GLY A 502 37.85 13.70 16.14
CA GLY A 502 37.13 12.83 15.22
C GLY A 502 35.66 13.23 15.11
N HIS A 503 35.00 13.51 16.24
CA HIS A 503 33.61 13.99 16.25
C HIS A 503 33.47 15.36 15.57
N LEU A 504 34.40 16.28 15.81
CA LEU A 504 34.41 17.58 15.13
C LEU A 504 34.61 17.43 13.62
N ALA A 505 35.55 16.57 13.20
CA ALA A 505 35.82 16.31 11.79
C ALA A 505 34.62 15.66 11.09
N GLN A 506 33.94 14.71 11.73
CA GLN A 506 32.72 14.09 11.22
C GLN A 506 31.57 15.11 11.01
N ALA A 507 31.49 16.14 11.85
CA ALA A 507 30.41 17.13 11.83
C ALA A 507 30.60 18.23 10.76
N LEU A 508 31.83 18.51 10.33
CA LEU A 508 32.17 19.63 9.45
C LEU A 508 31.61 19.51 8.00
N PRO A 509 31.62 18.34 7.32
CA PRO A 509 31.13 18.23 5.95
C PRO A 509 29.68 18.68 5.76
N ALA A 510 28.80 18.34 6.72
CA ALA A 510 27.39 18.75 6.69
C ALA A 510 27.24 20.28 6.81
N LEU A 511 28.03 20.92 7.68
CA LEU A 511 28.05 22.37 7.82
C LEU A 511 28.54 23.07 6.53
N VAL A 512 29.60 22.55 5.91
CA VAL A 512 30.14 23.13 4.67
C VAL A 512 29.14 22.98 3.52
N ARG A 513 28.45 21.84 3.39
CA ARG A 513 27.36 21.67 2.43
C ARG A 513 26.23 22.66 2.68
N ALA A 514 25.78 22.76 3.93
CA ALA A 514 24.76 23.72 4.35
C ALA A 514 25.12 25.18 4.00
N LEU A 515 26.40 25.59 4.17
CA LEU A 515 26.88 26.91 3.72
C LEU A 515 26.77 27.10 2.20
N ARG A 516 27.13 26.08 1.42
CA ARG A 516 27.03 26.13 -0.05
C ARG A 516 25.59 26.22 -0.55
N TYR A 517 24.64 25.59 0.15
CA TYR A 517 23.21 25.62 -0.22
C TYR A 517 22.48 26.88 0.26
N GLY A 518 22.94 27.52 1.34
CA GLY A 518 22.33 28.73 1.89
C GLY A 518 22.30 29.91 0.91
N ASP A 519 23.36 30.08 0.11
CA ASP A 519 23.48 31.12 -0.91
C ASP A 519 22.43 30.96 -2.03
N VAL A 520 22.14 29.72 -2.43
CA VAL A 520 21.13 29.41 -3.47
C VAL A 520 19.70 29.64 -2.95
N ARG A 521 19.47 29.55 -1.63
CA ARG A 521 18.14 29.52 -1.03
C ARG A 521 17.79 30.79 -0.23
N GLY A 522 18.68 31.77 -0.19
CA GLY A 522 18.45 33.09 0.43
C GLY A 522 18.29 33.05 1.95
N THR A 523 18.89 32.06 2.64
CA THR A 523 18.83 31.93 4.10
C THR A 523 20.08 32.53 4.73
N ASP A 524 19.95 33.28 5.83
CA ASP A 524 21.10 33.85 6.55
C ASP A 524 21.91 32.72 7.22
N THR A 525 23.09 32.45 6.65
CA THR A 525 24.02 31.41 7.11
C THR A 525 25.19 31.96 7.93
N SER A 526 25.16 33.24 8.32
CA SER A 526 26.25 33.89 9.05
C SER A 526 26.61 33.18 10.35
N ALA A 527 25.60 32.76 11.12
CA ALA A 527 25.79 31.99 12.35
C ALA A 527 26.40 30.59 12.08
N LEU A 528 26.01 29.95 10.97
CA LEU A 528 26.54 28.65 10.57
C LEU A 528 28.01 28.75 10.14
N ALA A 529 28.38 29.86 9.47
CA ALA A 529 29.74 30.12 9.03
C ALA A 529 30.67 30.28 10.23
N GLY A 530 30.25 31.05 11.25
CA GLY A 530 31.04 31.20 12.48
C GLY A 530 31.30 29.87 13.19
N VAL A 531 30.29 29.01 13.29
CA VAL A 531 30.43 27.67 13.88
C VAL A 531 31.37 26.80 13.04
N ALA A 532 31.19 26.76 11.71
CA ALA A 532 32.03 25.97 10.82
C ALA A 532 33.51 26.39 10.88
N THR A 533 33.79 27.70 10.89
CA THR A 533 35.16 28.22 11.05
C THR A 533 35.74 27.83 12.40
N GLY A 534 34.99 27.97 13.49
CA GLY A 534 35.44 27.57 14.82
C GLY A 534 35.72 26.06 14.94
N LEU A 535 34.90 25.20 14.31
CA LEU A 535 35.20 23.76 14.22
C LEU A 535 36.47 23.50 13.41
N ALA A 536 36.60 24.12 12.23
CA ALA A 536 37.75 23.91 11.35
C ALA A 536 39.07 24.27 12.05
N GLU A 537 39.14 25.41 12.74
CA GLU A 537 40.33 25.82 13.51
C GLU A 537 40.71 24.78 14.57
N ARG A 538 39.72 24.27 15.31
CA ARG A 538 39.94 23.27 16.36
C ARG A 538 40.37 21.92 15.80
N ILE A 539 39.82 21.52 14.66
CA ILE A 539 40.26 20.32 13.94
C ILE A 539 41.71 20.49 13.49
N PHE A 540 42.06 21.61 12.84
CA PHE A 540 43.44 21.85 12.37
C PHE A 540 44.47 21.84 13.51
N VAL A 541 44.12 22.39 14.68
CA VAL A 541 45.00 22.39 15.86
C VAL A 541 45.05 21.01 16.54
N GLY A 542 43.93 20.30 16.62
CA GLY A 542 43.80 19.03 17.34
C GLY A 542 44.19 17.80 16.53
N LEU A 543 44.25 17.88 15.20
CA LEU A 543 44.49 16.72 14.33
C LEU A 543 45.88 16.06 14.56
N PRO A 544 47.00 16.81 14.66
CA PRO A 544 48.31 16.19 14.89
C PRO A 544 48.39 15.33 16.17
N PRO A 545 47.93 15.79 17.36
CA PRO A 545 47.92 14.94 18.55
C PRO A 545 46.86 13.83 18.50
N ALA A 546 45.71 14.04 17.84
CA ALA A 546 44.68 13.02 17.71
C ALA A 546 45.10 11.83 16.82
N CYS A 547 46.00 12.05 15.87
CA CYS A 547 46.55 11.00 15.00
C CYS A 547 47.75 10.24 15.61
N ALA A 548 48.18 10.57 16.83
CA ALA A 548 49.33 9.94 17.45
C ALA A 548 48.96 8.61 18.14
N GLY A 549 49.60 7.51 17.74
CA GLY A 549 49.46 6.22 18.42
C GLY A 549 48.14 5.47 18.14
N LEU A 550 47.44 5.81 17.04
CA LEU A 550 46.27 5.07 16.58
C LEU A 550 46.66 3.67 16.08
N ASP A 551 45.79 2.69 16.32
CA ASP A 551 45.85 1.40 15.63
C ASP A 551 45.36 1.51 14.18
N ALA A 552 45.42 0.40 13.43
CA ALA A 552 45.08 0.42 12.00
C ALA A 552 43.61 0.77 11.72
N ASP A 553 42.69 0.36 12.60
CA ASP A 553 41.26 0.58 12.43
C ASP A 553 40.89 2.04 12.75
N ALA A 554 41.39 2.56 13.87
CA ALA A 554 41.18 3.96 14.27
C ALA A 554 41.86 4.95 13.31
N ALA A 555 43.03 4.60 12.76
CA ALA A 555 43.68 5.39 11.71
C ALA A 555 42.85 5.40 10.41
N GLY A 556 42.19 4.28 10.08
CA GLY A 556 41.27 4.18 8.95
C GLY A 556 40.04 5.08 9.11
N GLU A 557 39.44 5.10 10.30
CA GLU A 557 38.30 5.96 10.63
C GLU A 557 38.67 7.46 10.58
N MET A 558 39.77 7.85 11.23
CA MET A 558 40.26 9.23 11.21
C MET A 558 40.59 9.71 9.80
N ARG A 559 41.21 8.85 8.98
CA ARG A 559 41.44 9.16 7.56
C ARG A 559 40.13 9.39 6.82
N GLY A 560 39.12 8.55 7.05
CA GLY A 560 37.78 8.72 6.47
C GLY A 560 37.15 10.07 6.81
N HIS A 561 37.35 10.58 8.03
CA HIS A 561 36.87 11.92 8.42
C HIS A 561 37.64 13.07 7.78
N VAL A 562 38.94 12.91 7.51
CA VAL A 562 39.78 13.94 6.86
C VAL A 562 39.54 14.00 5.35
N ASP A 563 39.29 12.84 4.72
CA ASP A 563 39.05 12.74 3.27
C ASP A 563 37.66 13.28 2.85
N ALA A 564 36.68 13.31 3.77
CA ALA A 564 35.29 13.72 3.56
C ALA A 564 35.09 15.25 3.64
#